data_AF-A0A150P985-F1
#
_entry.id   AF-A0A150P985-F1
#
_cell.length_a   1.000
_cell.length_b   1.000
_cell.length_c   1.000
_cell.angle_alpha   90.00
_cell.angle_beta   90.00
_cell.angle_gamma   90.00
#
_symmetry.space_group_name_H-M   'P 1'
#
loop_
_entity.id
_entity.type
_entity.pdbx_description
1 polymer ?
#
loop_
_entity_poly.entity_id
_entity_poly.type
_entity_poly.pdbx_seq_one_letter_code
_entity_poly.pdbx_strand_id
1 'polypeptide(L)'
;MKRTTHLGALLTVLSLAACGGEGADSAPTDTAMSSKQLKDLTADDVQSTCDSLEARVKLTKEDACEYLGLLASSALGKPCGTLRDECVSAEEPAEQEGAHPDCMPPTDQRAGCTATVAEYEVCLIAQTQQVRALTCDSSLSALDTVPTDCDAVARKCPQLIATQATEDQGSESP
;
A
#
# COMPACT_ATOMS: atom_id res chain seq x y z
N MET A 1 -14.93 -25.58 5.27
CA MET A 1 -13.59 -25.03 4.98
C MET A 1 -13.81 -23.70 4.29
N LYS A 2 -13.58 -22.58 4.99
CA LYS A 2 -13.77 -21.23 4.45
C LYS A 2 -12.45 -20.83 3.78
N ARG A 3 -12.44 -20.72 2.46
CA ARG A 3 -11.30 -20.20 1.68
C ARG A 3 -11.31 -18.68 1.87
N THR A 4 -10.37 -18.15 2.64
CA THR A 4 -10.13 -16.70 2.72
C THR A 4 -9.28 -16.29 1.54
N THR A 5 -9.86 -15.46 0.67
CA THR A 5 -9.29 -14.99 -0.59
C THR A 5 -8.28 -13.88 -0.29
N HIS A 6 -7.02 -14.21 -0.05
CA HIS A 6 -5.92 -13.25 0.23
C HIS A 6 -5.31 -12.61 -1.04
N LEU A 7 -6.02 -12.64 -2.17
CA LEU A 7 -5.48 -12.22 -3.48
C LEU A 7 -5.45 -10.69 -3.70
N GLY A 8 -6.21 -9.89 -2.94
CA GLY A 8 -6.25 -8.43 -3.10
C GLY A 8 -4.99 -7.70 -2.63
N ALA A 9 -4.23 -8.30 -1.71
CA ALA A 9 -3.03 -7.67 -1.16
C ALA A 9 -1.79 -7.80 -2.10
N LEU A 10 -1.91 -8.57 -3.20
CA LEU A 10 -0.86 -8.72 -4.22
C LEU A 10 -0.67 -7.47 -5.07
N LEU A 11 -1.72 -6.67 -5.31
CA LEU A 11 -1.60 -5.50 -6.19
C LEU A 11 -1.02 -4.29 -5.47
N THR A 12 -1.26 -4.13 -4.17
CA THR A 12 -0.72 -2.99 -3.42
C THR A 12 0.77 -3.13 -3.13
N VAL A 13 1.27 -4.32 -2.76
CA VAL A 13 2.69 -4.46 -2.39
C VAL A 13 3.64 -4.47 -3.61
N LEU A 14 3.19 -4.95 -4.77
CA LEU A 14 3.94 -4.79 -6.03
C LEU A 14 3.99 -3.32 -6.49
N SER A 15 3.00 -2.51 -6.11
CA SER A 15 3.03 -1.06 -6.33
C SER A 15 4.03 -0.36 -5.38
N LEU A 16 4.17 -0.78 -4.11
CA LEU A 16 5.06 -0.10 -3.15
C LEU A 16 6.57 -0.23 -3.46
N ALA A 17 6.99 -1.20 -4.29
CA ALA A 17 8.39 -1.35 -4.73
C ALA A 17 8.78 -0.38 -5.87
N ALA A 18 7.80 0.22 -6.57
CA ALA A 18 8.00 1.04 -7.77
C ALA A 18 7.87 2.56 -7.52
N CYS A 19 7.91 3.00 -6.27
CA CYS A 19 8.05 4.44 -5.92
C CYS A 19 9.53 4.85 -6.10
N GLY A 20 9.97 4.84 -7.35
CA GLY A 20 11.34 5.09 -7.78
C GLY A 20 11.43 6.17 -8.85
N GLY A 21 11.08 7.40 -8.47
CA GLY A 21 11.54 8.60 -9.16
C GLY A 21 12.87 9.08 -8.58
N GLU A 22 13.86 9.28 -9.44
CA GLU A 22 15.18 9.76 -9.04
C GLU A 22 15.13 11.26 -8.70
N GLY A 23 15.17 11.58 -7.40
CA GLY A 23 15.72 12.86 -6.93
C GLY A 23 14.75 14.00 -6.54
N ALA A 24 13.70 13.73 -5.73
CA ALA A 24 13.00 14.78 -5.00
C ALA A 24 13.35 14.76 -3.50
N ASP A 25 13.96 15.86 -3.03
CA ASP A 25 14.20 16.14 -1.61
C ASP A 25 12.87 16.00 -0.84
N SER A 26 12.83 15.19 0.21
CA SER A 26 11.62 14.83 0.96
C SER A 26 11.14 16.02 1.82
N ALA A 27 10.63 17.06 1.17
CA ALA A 27 9.97 18.15 1.88
C ALA A 27 8.68 17.61 2.53
N PRO A 28 8.38 17.98 3.78
CA PRO A 28 7.08 17.72 4.38
C PRO A 28 5.98 18.24 3.45
N THR A 29 4.89 17.49 3.34
CA THR A 29 3.70 17.93 2.62
C THR A 29 3.31 19.32 3.06
N ASP A 30 3.07 20.23 2.09
CA ASP A 30 2.72 21.61 2.38
C ASP A 30 1.56 21.66 3.40
N THR A 31 1.68 22.51 4.41
CA THR A 31 0.63 22.70 5.43
C THR A 31 -0.75 23.01 4.84
N ALA A 32 -0.82 23.70 3.70
CA ALA A 32 -2.06 23.94 2.99
C ALA A 32 -2.67 22.63 2.47
N MET A 33 -1.84 21.75 1.93
CA MET A 33 -2.23 20.41 1.44
C MET A 33 -2.65 19.48 2.57
N SER A 34 -1.91 19.49 3.68
CA SER A 34 -2.16 18.68 4.88
C SER A 34 -3.60 18.78 5.42
N SER A 35 -4.22 19.96 5.27
CA SER A 35 -5.57 20.25 5.78
C SER A 35 -6.71 19.96 4.79
N LYS A 36 -6.41 19.77 3.50
CA LYS A 36 -7.42 19.42 2.49
C LYS A 36 -8.03 18.06 2.78
N GLN A 37 -9.33 17.92 2.54
CA GLN A 37 -10.01 16.63 2.65
C GLN A 37 -9.75 15.78 1.41
N LEU A 38 -9.65 14.46 1.53
CA LEU A 38 -9.38 13.58 0.39
C LEU A 38 -10.41 13.74 -0.75
N LYS A 39 -11.68 13.94 -0.40
CA LYS A 39 -12.76 14.17 -1.37
C LYS A 39 -12.57 15.41 -2.24
N ASP A 40 -11.77 16.37 -1.79
CA ASP A 40 -11.56 17.67 -2.44
C ASP A 40 -10.26 17.72 -3.24
N LEU A 41 -9.50 16.62 -3.31
CA LEU A 41 -8.22 16.56 -4.02
C LEU A 41 -8.41 16.51 -5.54
N THR A 42 -7.67 17.38 -6.22
CA THR A 42 -7.49 17.33 -7.68
C THR A 42 -6.43 16.29 -8.08
N ALA A 43 -6.23 16.09 -9.38
CA ALA A 43 -5.12 15.25 -9.86
C ALA A 43 -3.75 15.83 -9.49
N ASP A 44 -3.58 17.15 -9.59
CA ASP A 44 -2.33 17.84 -9.23
C ASP A 44 -2.06 17.74 -7.71
N ASP A 45 -3.11 17.85 -6.90
CA ASP A 45 -3.05 17.68 -5.45
C ASP A 45 -2.55 16.27 -5.06
N VAL A 46 -3.03 15.25 -5.78
CA VAL A 46 -2.62 13.85 -5.59
C VAL A 46 -1.17 13.67 -5.98
N GLN A 47 -0.77 14.14 -7.16
CA GLN A 47 0.61 14.04 -7.62
C GLN A 47 1.57 14.67 -6.61
N SER A 48 1.30 15.92 -6.21
CA SER A 48 2.14 16.63 -5.25
C SER A 48 2.22 15.93 -3.90
N THR A 49 1.13 15.29 -3.46
CA THR A 49 1.15 14.55 -2.19
C THR A 49 1.94 13.24 -2.35
N CYS A 50 1.81 12.54 -3.47
CA CYS A 50 2.59 11.33 -3.74
C CYS A 50 4.09 11.61 -3.83
N ASP A 51 4.49 12.68 -4.51
CA ASP A 51 5.90 13.07 -4.60
C ASP A 51 6.49 13.32 -3.20
N SER A 52 5.71 13.92 -2.29
CA SER A 52 6.16 14.17 -0.90
C SER A 52 6.20 12.90 -0.02
N LEU A 53 5.41 11.89 -0.38
CA LEU A 53 5.30 10.64 0.39
C LEU A 53 6.24 9.56 -0.09
N GLU A 54 6.67 9.61 -1.35
CA GLU A 54 7.45 8.58 -2.03
C GLU A 54 8.56 8.01 -1.16
N ALA A 55 9.52 8.85 -0.73
CA ALA A 55 10.63 8.39 0.10
C ALA A 55 10.20 7.85 1.48
N ARG A 56 9.08 8.33 2.02
CA ARG A 56 8.57 7.95 3.35
C ARG A 56 7.91 6.59 3.32
N VAL A 57 7.20 6.27 2.24
CA VAL A 57 6.39 5.03 2.11
C VAL A 57 7.03 3.97 1.21
N LYS A 58 8.17 4.27 0.56
CA LYS A 58 8.93 3.32 -0.25
C LYS A 58 9.28 2.05 0.52
N LEU A 59 8.92 0.89 -0.01
CA LEU A 59 9.42 -0.39 0.49
C LEU A 59 10.78 -0.69 -0.14
N THR A 60 11.69 -1.26 0.64
CA THR A 60 12.91 -1.80 0.07
C THR A 60 12.59 -3.08 -0.70
N LYS A 61 13.48 -3.46 -1.63
CA LYS A 61 13.40 -4.75 -2.32
C LYS A 61 13.29 -5.91 -1.32
N GLU A 62 14.01 -5.80 -0.21
CA GLU A 62 13.97 -6.77 0.88
C GLU A 62 12.56 -6.88 1.49
N ASP A 63 11.94 -5.75 1.86
CA ASP A 63 10.58 -5.72 2.44
C ASP A 63 9.54 -6.34 1.50
N ALA A 64 9.64 -6.01 0.20
CA ALA A 64 8.74 -6.55 -0.82
C ALA A 64 8.92 -8.07 -1.00
N CYS A 65 10.16 -8.56 -0.96
CA CYS A 65 10.49 -9.98 -1.09
C CYS A 65 10.10 -10.79 0.16
N GLU A 66 10.24 -10.24 1.36
CA GLU A 66 9.74 -10.83 2.61
C GLU A 66 8.22 -11.02 2.53
N TYR A 67 7.49 -9.96 2.13
CA TYR A 67 6.05 -10.00 1.96
C TYR A 67 5.61 -11.04 0.91
N LEU A 68 6.28 -11.05 -0.24
CA LEU A 68 6.01 -12.01 -1.32
C LEU A 68 6.29 -13.44 -0.88
N GLY A 69 7.38 -13.66 -0.15
CA GLY A 69 7.73 -14.95 0.42
C GLY A 69 6.63 -15.47 1.37
N LEU A 70 6.11 -14.62 2.25
CA LEU A 70 5.02 -14.96 3.16
C LEU A 70 3.76 -15.39 2.40
N LEU A 71 3.34 -14.61 1.39
CA LEU A 71 2.15 -14.90 0.59
C LEU A 71 2.31 -16.19 -0.23
N ALA A 72 3.42 -16.31 -0.95
CA ALA A 72 3.62 -17.36 -1.94
C ALA A 72 4.07 -18.69 -1.33
N SER A 73 4.62 -18.70 -0.10
CA SER A 73 5.12 -19.91 0.56
C SER A 73 4.09 -21.05 0.59
N SER A 74 2.87 -20.74 1.01
CA SER A 74 1.78 -21.71 1.11
C SER A 74 1.29 -22.21 -0.25
N ALA A 75 1.23 -21.31 -1.24
CA ALA A 75 0.73 -21.63 -2.58
C ALA A 75 1.74 -22.42 -3.42
N LEU A 76 3.03 -22.13 -3.27
CA LEU A 76 4.11 -22.76 -4.03
C LEU A 76 4.76 -23.95 -3.30
N GLY A 77 4.38 -24.19 -2.04
CA GLY A 77 4.94 -25.28 -1.22
C GLY A 77 6.43 -25.11 -0.93
N LYS A 78 6.96 -23.89 -1.03
CA LYS A 78 8.36 -23.54 -0.74
C LYS A 78 8.46 -22.77 0.59
N PRO A 79 9.54 -22.94 1.37
CA PRO A 79 9.78 -22.09 2.52
C PRO A 79 9.84 -20.62 2.13
N CYS A 80 9.30 -19.72 2.96
CA CYS A 80 9.34 -18.28 2.71
C CYS A 80 10.77 -17.79 2.44
N GLY A 81 11.75 -18.19 3.26
CA GLY A 81 13.14 -17.77 3.10
C GLY A 81 13.71 -18.10 1.72
N THR A 82 13.37 -19.26 1.15
CA THR A 82 13.79 -19.63 -0.21
C THR A 82 13.17 -18.71 -1.26
N LEU A 83 11.88 -18.39 -1.15
CA LEU A 83 11.20 -17.49 -2.08
C LEU A 83 11.70 -16.05 -1.97
N ARG A 84 11.98 -15.59 -0.75
CA ARG A 84 12.60 -14.30 -0.46
C ARG A 84 14.00 -14.24 -1.09
N ASP A 85 14.84 -15.26 -0.90
CA ASP A 85 16.19 -15.32 -1.50
C ASP A 85 16.14 -15.31 -3.03
N GLU A 86 15.22 -16.08 -3.63
CA GLU A 86 14.95 -16.09 -5.08
C GLU A 86 14.53 -14.70 -5.58
N CYS A 87 13.66 -14.01 -4.84
CA CYS A 87 13.16 -12.67 -5.16
C CYS A 87 14.24 -11.59 -5.05
N VAL A 88 15.02 -11.57 -3.97
CA VAL A 88 16.11 -10.60 -3.76
C VAL A 88 17.19 -10.74 -4.84
N SER A 89 17.45 -11.98 -5.27
CA SER A 89 18.43 -12.31 -6.30
C SER A 89 17.93 -12.08 -7.72
N ALA A 90 16.62 -11.92 -7.93
CA ALA A 90 16.07 -11.63 -9.25
C ALA A 90 16.51 -10.23 -9.71
N GLU A 91 16.79 -10.07 -10.99
CA GLU A 91 17.01 -8.75 -11.56
C GLU A 91 15.75 -7.90 -11.37
N GLU A 92 15.94 -6.63 -10.99
CA GLU A 92 14.81 -5.72 -10.88
C GLU A 92 14.26 -5.48 -12.30
N PRO A 93 12.95 -5.69 -12.54
CA PRO A 93 12.38 -5.33 -13.82
C PRO A 93 12.61 -3.83 -14.03
N ALA A 94 12.98 -3.44 -15.26
CA ALA A 94 13.13 -2.03 -15.61
C ALA A 94 11.88 -1.27 -15.16
N GLU A 95 12.08 -0.22 -14.36
CA GLU A 95 10.99 0.64 -13.88
C GLU A 95 10.16 1.05 -15.09
N GLN A 96 8.89 0.67 -15.09
CA GLN A 96 7.97 1.08 -16.15
C GLN A 96 7.75 2.58 -15.98
N GLU A 97 8.42 3.38 -16.80
CA GLU A 97 8.20 4.82 -16.90
C GLU A 97 6.69 5.10 -16.99
N GLY A 98 6.14 5.72 -15.95
CA GLY A 98 4.72 6.11 -15.86
C GLY A 98 3.82 5.22 -14.99
N ALA A 99 4.31 4.10 -14.44
CA ALA A 99 3.59 3.35 -13.42
C ALA A 99 3.84 3.99 -12.03
N HIS A 100 3.26 5.16 -11.78
CA HIS A 100 3.23 5.69 -10.42
C HIS A 100 2.34 4.76 -9.58
N PRO A 101 2.88 4.11 -8.53
CA PRO A 101 2.01 3.41 -7.62
C PRO A 101 1.07 4.42 -6.97
N ASP A 102 -0.22 4.10 -6.97
CA ASP A 102 -1.26 4.96 -6.40
C ASP A 102 -1.01 5.11 -4.89
N CYS A 103 -0.26 6.14 -4.49
CA CYS A 103 -0.03 6.45 -3.07
C CYS A 103 -1.32 6.96 -2.41
N MET A 104 -2.29 7.38 -3.23
CA MET A 104 -3.59 7.90 -2.83
C MET A 104 -4.70 6.97 -3.34
N PRO A 105 -5.81 6.85 -2.61
CA PRO A 105 -6.95 6.07 -3.09
C PRO A 105 -7.51 6.68 -4.38
N PRO A 106 -8.13 5.87 -5.25
CA PRO A 106 -8.71 6.35 -6.48
C PRO A 106 -9.87 7.32 -6.19
N THR A 107 -10.18 8.19 -7.17
CA THR A 107 -11.12 9.31 -6.99
C THR A 107 -12.49 8.89 -6.46
N ASP A 108 -13.01 7.76 -6.93
CA ASP A 108 -14.28 7.16 -6.49
C ASP A 108 -14.26 6.74 -5.01
N GLN A 109 -13.13 6.21 -4.54
CA GLN A 109 -12.96 5.85 -3.13
C GLN A 109 -12.71 7.07 -2.23
N ARG A 110 -12.13 8.14 -2.79
CA ARG A 110 -12.02 9.43 -2.09
C ARG A 110 -13.34 10.18 -2.03
N ALA A 111 -14.30 9.89 -2.91
CA ALA A 111 -15.60 10.55 -2.90
C ALA A 111 -16.29 10.36 -1.53
N GLY A 112 -16.64 11.48 -0.87
CA GLY A 112 -17.26 11.46 0.46
C GLY A 112 -16.30 11.19 1.63
N CYS A 113 -15.02 10.93 1.39
CA CYS A 113 -13.99 10.80 2.44
C CYS A 113 -13.63 12.18 3.01
N THR A 114 -13.98 12.42 4.28
CA THR A 114 -13.71 13.70 4.95
C THR A 114 -12.43 13.69 5.78
N ALA A 115 -11.64 12.61 5.74
CA ALA A 115 -10.30 12.63 6.34
C ALA A 115 -9.45 13.68 5.61
N THR A 116 -8.51 14.27 6.34
CA THR A 116 -7.55 15.18 5.73
C THR A 116 -6.39 14.41 5.11
N VAL A 117 -5.64 15.05 4.22
CA VAL A 117 -4.38 14.50 3.69
C VAL A 117 -3.47 14.08 4.84
N ALA A 118 -3.26 14.93 5.86
CA ALA A 118 -2.40 14.60 7.00
C ALA A 118 -2.87 13.35 7.78
N GLU A 119 -4.18 13.17 7.96
CA GLU A 119 -4.73 11.97 8.63
C GLU A 119 -4.49 10.71 7.80
N TYR A 120 -4.62 10.83 6.48
CA TYR A 120 -4.31 9.74 5.55
C TYR A 120 -2.82 9.40 5.52
N GLU A 121 -1.93 10.39 5.49
CA GLU A 121 -0.48 10.17 5.51
C GLU A 121 -0.03 9.40 6.74
N VAL A 122 -0.54 9.80 7.91
CA VAL A 122 -0.20 9.14 9.18
C VAL A 122 -0.63 7.67 9.14
N CYS A 123 -1.84 7.40 8.62
CA CYS A 123 -2.33 6.03 8.43
C CYS A 123 -1.48 5.24 7.42
N LEU A 124 -1.17 5.82 6.26
CA LEU A 124 -0.38 5.18 5.21
C LEU A 124 1.02 4.81 5.71
N ILE A 125 1.69 5.73 6.40
CA ILE A 125 3.01 5.48 6.99
C ILE A 125 2.93 4.36 8.02
N ALA A 126 1.91 4.36 8.88
CA ALA A 126 1.73 3.30 9.87
C ALA A 126 1.53 1.92 9.20
N GLN A 127 0.74 1.85 8.12
CA GLN A 127 0.58 0.62 7.33
C GLN A 127 1.89 0.19 6.66
N THR A 128 2.65 1.12 6.06
CA THR A 128 3.96 0.81 5.50
C THR A 128 4.91 0.25 6.56
N GLN A 129 4.93 0.83 7.77
CA GLN A 129 5.77 0.32 8.86
C GLN A 129 5.34 -1.07 9.34
N GLN A 130 4.04 -1.40 9.32
CA GLN A 130 3.60 -2.77 9.57
C GLN A 130 4.14 -3.74 8.52
N VAL A 131 4.12 -3.36 7.24
CA VAL A 131 4.67 -4.20 6.16
C VAL A 131 6.18 -4.35 6.29
N ARG A 132 6.93 -3.28 6.57
CA ARG A 132 8.38 -3.34 6.83
C ARG A 132 8.77 -4.19 8.04
N ALA A 133 7.86 -4.36 8.99
CA ALA A 133 8.09 -5.20 10.16
C ALA A 133 7.85 -6.70 9.87
N LEU A 134 7.37 -7.06 8.67
CA LEU A 134 7.18 -8.45 8.29
C LEU A 134 8.51 -9.12 7.97
N THR A 135 8.64 -10.34 8.45
CA THR A 135 9.72 -11.26 8.09
C THR A 135 9.11 -12.61 7.75
N CYS A 136 9.89 -13.53 7.20
CA CYS A 136 9.46 -14.90 6.97
C CYS A 136 8.99 -15.68 8.20
N ASP A 137 9.24 -15.18 9.42
CA ASP A 137 8.71 -15.74 10.67
C ASP A 137 7.37 -15.11 11.08
N SER A 138 6.95 -14.02 10.42
CA SER A 138 5.70 -13.33 10.68
C SER A 138 4.48 -14.10 10.18
N SER A 139 3.33 -13.85 10.79
CA SER A 139 2.03 -14.26 10.27
C SER A 139 1.40 -13.11 9.49
N LEU A 140 0.79 -13.41 8.34
CA LEU A 140 0.00 -12.42 7.58
C LEU A 140 -1.19 -11.87 8.37
N SER A 141 -1.65 -12.59 9.40
CA SER A 141 -2.67 -12.08 10.32
C SER A 141 -2.23 -10.84 11.11
N ALA A 142 -0.94 -10.51 11.13
CA ALA A 142 -0.44 -9.25 11.68
C ALA A 142 -1.01 -8.03 10.92
N LEU A 143 -1.33 -8.19 9.63
CA LEU A 143 -1.91 -7.14 8.79
C LEU A 143 -3.43 -7.00 8.96
N ASP A 144 -4.10 -7.95 9.63
CA ASP A 144 -5.54 -7.85 9.91
C ASP A 144 -5.84 -6.76 10.97
N THR A 145 -4.80 -6.25 11.65
CA THR A 145 -4.94 -5.21 12.68
C THR A 145 -4.73 -3.83 12.08
N VAL A 146 -5.81 -3.08 11.93
CA VAL A 146 -5.75 -1.67 11.54
C VAL A 146 -4.93 -0.89 12.58
N PRO A 147 -3.84 -0.20 12.19
CA PRO A 147 -3.07 0.61 13.13
C PRO A 147 -3.94 1.69 13.77
N THR A 148 -3.70 2.02 15.04
CA THR A 148 -4.46 3.09 15.74
C THR A 148 -4.32 4.45 15.06
N ASP A 149 -3.19 4.66 14.38
CA ASP A 149 -2.91 5.84 13.56
C ASP A 149 -3.88 5.98 12.36
N CYS A 150 -4.60 4.90 12.01
CA CYS A 150 -5.65 4.90 10.99
C CYS A 150 -7.06 5.18 11.52
N ASP A 151 -7.27 5.36 12.83
CA ASP A 151 -8.61 5.55 13.42
C ASP A 151 -9.39 6.72 12.79
N ALA A 152 -8.70 7.81 12.47
CA ALA A 152 -9.31 8.96 11.83
C ALA A 152 -9.81 8.62 10.41
N VAL A 153 -8.99 7.93 9.63
CA VAL A 153 -9.33 7.46 8.28
C VAL A 153 -10.45 6.43 8.34
N ALA A 154 -10.38 5.46 9.26
CA ALA A 154 -11.39 4.42 9.43
C ALA A 154 -12.78 5.00 9.75
N ARG A 155 -12.84 6.05 10.59
CA ARG A 155 -14.10 6.72 10.92
C ARG A 155 -14.64 7.60 9.80
N LYS A 156 -13.76 8.34 9.12
CA LYS A 156 -14.16 9.37 8.14
C LYS A 156 -14.26 8.84 6.71
N CYS A 157 -13.64 7.69 6.44
CA CYS A 157 -13.50 7.09 5.12
C CYS A 157 -13.62 5.56 5.23
N PRO A 158 -14.75 5.03 5.74
CA PRO A 158 -14.91 3.59 5.96
C PRO A 158 -14.73 2.77 4.68
N GLN A 159 -15.00 3.34 3.52
CA GLN A 159 -14.75 2.71 2.22
C GLN A 159 -13.27 2.40 1.97
N LEU A 160 -12.34 3.19 2.51
CA LEU A 160 -10.91 2.98 2.32
C LEU A 160 -10.39 1.77 3.12
N ILE A 161 -11.02 1.49 4.26
CA ILE A 161 -10.68 0.32 5.10
C ILE A 161 -11.47 -0.91 4.67
N ALA A 162 -12.73 -0.73 4.24
CA ALA A 162 -13.58 -1.83 3.78
C ALA A 162 -13.09 -2.41 2.44
N THR A 163 -12.51 -1.62 1.55
CA THR A 163 -11.98 -2.15 0.27
C THR A 163 -10.74 -3.01 0.48
N GLN A 164 -9.95 -2.77 1.54
CA GLN A 164 -8.88 -3.70 1.96
C GLN A 164 -9.45 -5.07 2.44
N ALA A 165 -10.71 -5.12 2.86
CA ALA A 165 -11.41 -6.34 3.28
C ALA A 165 -12.36 -6.92 2.22
N THR A 166 -12.64 -6.20 1.12
CA THR A 166 -13.69 -6.55 0.15
C THR A 166 -13.32 -6.08 -1.27
N GLU A 167 -12.47 -6.85 -1.94
CA GLU A 167 -12.47 -6.96 -3.41
C GLU A 167 -12.97 -8.35 -3.79
N ASP A 168 -14.27 -8.58 -3.57
CA ASP A 168 -15.03 -9.68 -4.15
C ASP A 168 -16.28 -9.08 -4.80
N GLN A 169 -16.13 -8.61 -6.04
CA GLN A 169 -17.26 -8.38 -6.94
C GLN A 169 -16.93 -8.90 -8.34
N GLY A 170 -17.21 -10.19 -8.52
CA GLY A 170 -18.07 -10.65 -9.61
C GLY A 170 -17.54 -10.51 -11.04
N SER A 171 -16.72 -11.48 -11.46
CA SER A 171 -16.74 -11.91 -12.86
C SER A 171 -18.10 -12.57 -13.14
N GLU A 172 -19.02 -11.87 -13.79
CA GLU A 172 -20.18 -12.49 -14.42
C GLU A 172 -19.79 -12.88 -15.85
N SER A 173 -19.47 -14.16 -16.05
CA SER A 173 -19.33 -14.77 -17.38
C SER A 173 -20.70 -15.22 -17.90
N PRO A 174 -21.01 -15.05 -19.19
CA PRO A 174 -21.83 -16.01 -19.92
C PRO A 174 -21.02 -17.24 -20.35
#